data_AF-A0A958NDN8-F1
#
_entry.id   AF-A0A958NDN8-F1
#
_cell.length_a   1.000
_cell.length_b   1.000
_cell.length_c   1.000
_cell.angle_alpha   90.00
_cell.angle_beta   90.00
_cell.angle_gamma   90.00
#
_symmetry.space_group_name_H-M   'P 1'
#
loop_
_entity.id
_entity.type
_entity.pdbx_description
1 polymer ?
#
loop_
_entity_poly.entity_id
_entity_poly.type
_entity_poly.pdbx_seq_one_letter_code
_entity_poly.pdbx_strand_id
1 'polypeptide(L)'
;MHELAHEFTSRKVSPWGGIKYFHQTYLKSGMREDLLSAGLPEGGSNAAYSAIDLAEGFMVSVVLGARRFVHSGMLRTDEVIREIFGWRRGMASQSTFSRFFGKFDLDSNDRIFTEVMRKWWEKMAIEKMTIDIDSTVITRFGNQEGAKKGYNPQKHGRQSHH
;
A
#
# COMPACT_ATOMS: atom_id res chain seq x y z
N MET A 1 -17.63 -4.98 -15.70
CA MET A 1 -17.56 -4.61 -14.28
C MET A 1 -18.95 -4.13 -13.89
N HIS A 2 -19.57 -4.69 -12.86
CA HIS A 2 -20.82 -4.13 -12.35
C HIS A 2 -20.50 -2.76 -11.74
N GLU A 3 -21.14 -1.72 -12.25
CA GLU A 3 -21.03 -0.40 -11.65
C GLU A 3 -21.87 -0.40 -10.37
N LEU A 4 -21.21 -0.62 -9.22
CA LEU A 4 -21.86 -0.51 -7.92
C LEU A 4 -22.54 0.86 -7.84
N ALA A 5 -23.83 0.95 -7.52
CA ALA A 5 -24.49 2.24 -7.35
C ALA A 5 -23.91 3.00 -6.14
N HIS A 6 -23.93 4.33 -6.17
CA HIS A 6 -23.59 5.16 -5.02
C HIS A 6 -24.34 6.48 -5.09
N GLU A 7 -24.68 7.01 -3.92
CA GLU A 7 -25.33 8.31 -3.75
C GLU A 7 -24.70 9.05 -2.56
N PHE A 8 -24.83 10.37 -2.56
CA PHE A 8 -24.52 11.17 -1.38
C PHE A 8 -25.70 11.16 -0.42
N THR A 9 -25.44 10.92 0.86
CA THR A 9 -26.47 10.89 1.88
C THR A 9 -26.02 11.63 3.13
N SER A 10 -26.97 12.29 3.80
CA SER A 10 -26.75 12.89 5.12
C SER A 10 -26.77 11.87 6.26
N ARG A 11 -27.08 10.59 5.95
CA ARG A 11 -27.04 9.49 6.92
C ARG A 11 -25.59 9.19 7.31
N LYS A 12 -25.40 8.76 8.56
CA LYS A 12 -24.11 8.24 9.02
C LYS A 12 -23.78 6.97 8.22
N VAL A 13 -22.79 7.05 7.35
CA VAL A 13 -22.25 5.91 6.59
C VAL A 13 -21.12 5.23 7.37
N SER A 14 -20.76 4.01 6.99
CA SER A 14 -19.59 3.35 7.55
C SER A 14 -18.33 4.19 7.26
N PRO A 15 -17.27 4.09 8.08
CA PRO A 15 -16.01 4.79 7.83
C PRO A 15 -15.37 4.46 6.48
N TRP A 16 -15.83 3.38 5.83
CA TRP A 16 -15.27 2.85 4.59
C TRP A 16 -16.04 3.31 3.34
N GLY A 17 -17.16 4.03 3.49
CA GLY A 17 -17.97 4.49 2.36
C GLY A 17 -17.22 5.38 1.35
N GLY A 18 -16.15 6.06 1.80
CA GLY A 18 -15.28 6.86 0.93
C GLY A 18 -14.34 6.03 0.03
N ILE A 19 -14.20 4.73 0.27
CA ILE A 19 -13.22 3.89 -0.45
C ILE A 19 -13.49 3.82 -1.95
N LYS A 20 -14.74 3.98 -2.36
CA LYS A 20 -15.12 4.00 -3.78
C LYS A 20 -14.50 5.18 -4.53
N TYR A 21 -14.51 6.37 -3.93
CA TYR A 21 -13.90 7.56 -4.54
C TYR A 21 -12.37 7.43 -4.58
N PHE A 22 -11.78 6.84 -3.55
CA PHE A 22 -10.37 6.47 -3.55
C PHE A 22 -10.05 5.51 -4.71
N HIS A 23 -10.83 4.44 -4.87
CA HIS A 23 -10.66 3.47 -5.95
C HIS A 23 -10.81 4.11 -7.34
N GLN A 24 -11.83 4.96 -7.54
CA GLN A 24 -12.01 5.69 -8.80
C GLN A 24 -10.83 6.62 -9.11
N THR A 25 -10.31 7.31 -8.08
CA THR A 25 -9.13 8.17 -8.23
C THR A 25 -7.92 7.34 -8.62
N TYR A 26 -7.65 6.24 -7.89
CA TYR A 26 -6.57 5.29 -8.14
C TYR A 26 -6.58 4.75 -9.60
N LEU A 27 -7.75 4.37 -10.11
CA LEU A 27 -7.90 3.93 -11.50
C LEU A 27 -7.71 5.08 -12.50
N LYS A 28 -8.39 6.21 -12.30
CA LYS A 28 -8.33 7.36 -13.24
C LYS A 28 -6.94 7.97 -13.33
N SER A 29 -6.17 7.90 -12.26
CA SER A 29 -4.78 8.35 -12.25
C SER A 29 -3.81 7.38 -12.95
N GLY A 30 -4.29 6.22 -13.39
CA GLY A 30 -3.46 5.21 -14.05
C GLY A 30 -2.46 4.51 -13.12
N MET A 31 -2.66 4.58 -11.79
CA MET A 31 -1.71 4.00 -10.82
C MET A 31 -1.71 2.49 -10.91
N ARG A 32 -2.88 1.88 -11.18
CA ARG A 32 -3.01 0.43 -11.32
C ARG A 32 -2.16 -0.09 -12.47
N GLU A 33 -2.23 0.59 -13.61
CA GLU A 33 -1.47 0.28 -14.82
C GLU A 33 0.03 0.47 -14.57
N ASP A 34 0.42 1.54 -13.88
CA ASP A 34 1.82 1.77 -13.50
C ASP A 34 2.34 0.62 -12.63
N LEU A 35 1.60 0.23 -11.59
CA LEU A 35 1.95 -0.89 -10.70
C LEU A 35 2.03 -2.23 -11.45
N LEU A 36 1.07 -2.51 -12.34
CA LEU A 36 1.10 -3.71 -13.18
C LEU A 36 2.34 -3.76 -14.07
N SER A 37 2.74 -2.61 -14.61
CA SER A 37 3.93 -2.49 -15.47
C SER A 37 5.26 -2.44 -14.70
N ALA A 38 5.23 -2.24 -13.38
CA ALA A 38 6.42 -1.99 -12.58
C ALA A 38 7.25 -3.26 -12.29
N GLY A 39 6.71 -4.45 -12.58
CA GLY A 39 7.40 -5.71 -12.34
C GLY A 39 7.35 -6.18 -10.88
N LEU A 40 6.16 -6.09 -10.26
CA LEU A 40 5.94 -6.62 -8.91
C LEU A 40 6.24 -8.14 -8.83
N PRO A 41 6.78 -8.64 -7.71
CA PRO A 41 7.20 -10.03 -7.59
C PRO A 41 6.02 -11.00 -7.45
N GLU A 42 5.78 -11.78 -8.50
CA GLU A 42 4.67 -12.72 -8.60
C GLU A 42 4.87 -14.01 -7.77
N GLY A 43 3.77 -14.70 -7.48
CA GLY A 43 3.78 -16.01 -6.85
C GLY A 43 3.99 -17.15 -7.85
N GLY A 44 4.80 -18.15 -7.49
CA GLY A 44 5.08 -19.28 -8.37
C GLY A 44 4.04 -20.42 -8.36
N SER A 45 2.92 -20.29 -7.64
CA SER A 45 1.91 -21.35 -7.54
C SER A 45 0.59 -20.95 -8.18
N ASN A 46 -0.14 -21.93 -8.70
CA ASN A 46 -1.49 -21.72 -9.26
C ASN A 46 -2.51 -21.24 -8.22
N ALA A 47 -2.19 -21.36 -6.93
CA ALA A 47 -3.00 -20.88 -5.82
C ALA A 47 -2.57 -19.48 -5.31
N ALA A 48 -1.53 -18.88 -5.92
CA ALA A 48 -1.04 -17.58 -5.50
C ALA A 48 -2.06 -16.47 -5.77
N TYR A 49 -2.01 -15.45 -4.92
CA TYR A 49 -2.60 -14.15 -5.21
C TYR A 49 -1.74 -13.48 -6.29
N SER A 50 -2.36 -12.72 -7.17
CA SER A 50 -1.61 -11.83 -8.07
C SER A 50 -0.86 -10.79 -7.25
N ALA A 51 0.28 -10.32 -7.73
CA ALA A 51 1.04 -9.30 -7.03
C ALA A 51 0.25 -7.98 -6.90
N ILE A 52 -0.58 -7.65 -7.90
CA ILE A 52 -1.44 -6.46 -7.88
C ILE A 52 -2.51 -6.55 -6.78
N ASP A 53 -3.17 -7.70 -6.59
CA ASP A 53 -4.19 -7.87 -5.55
C ASP A 53 -3.56 -7.70 -4.15
N LEU A 54 -2.29 -8.10 -3.98
CA LEU A 54 -1.55 -7.92 -2.74
C LEU A 54 -1.12 -6.46 -2.54
N ALA A 55 -0.63 -5.80 -3.58
CA ALA A 55 -0.30 -4.37 -3.49
C ALA A 55 -1.56 -3.54 -3.14
N GLU A 56 -2.67 -3.77 -3.83
CA GLU A 56 -3.95 -3.11 -3.59
C GLU A 56 -4.50 -3.46 -2.20
N GLY A 57 -4.50 -4.73 -1.81
CA GLY A 57 -4.98 -5.17 -0.49
C GLY A 57 -4.22 -4.51 0.66
N PHE A 58 -2.90 -4.35 0.51
CA PHE A 58 -2.09 -3.61 1.48
C PHE A 58 -2.43 -2.11 1.49
N MET A 59 -2.47 -1.47 0.31
CA MET A 59 -2.80 -0.05 0.17
C MET A 59 -4.17 0.27 0.78
N VAL A 60 -5.19 -0.51 0.45
CA VAL A 60 -6.55 -0.35 1.00
C VAL A 60 -6.57 -0.55 2.51
N SER A 61 -5.82 -1.53 3.03
CA SER A 61 -5.69 -1.71 4.48
C SER A 61 -5.17 -0.43 5.14
N VAL A 62 -4.12 0.18 4.59
CA VAL A 62 -3.53 1.43 5.13
C VAL A 62 -4.52 2.59 5.04
N VAL A 63 -5.17 2.79 3.88
CA VAL A 63 -6.19 3.85 3.67
C VAL A 63 -7.34 3.73 4.67
N LEU A 64 -7.75 2.50 4.99
CA LEU A 64 -8.81 2.24 5.97
C LEU A 64 -8.31 2.20 7.43
N GLY A 65 -7.06 2.61 7.68
CA GLY A 65 -6.53 2.84 9.02
C GLY A 65 -5.80 1.65 9.66
N ALA A 66 -5.43 0.63 8.89
CA ALA A 66 -4.62 -0.47 9.40
C ALA A 66 -3.23 0.03 9.84
N ARG A 67 -2.89 -0.20 11.11
CA ARG A 67 -1.56 0.10 11.69
C ARG A 67 -0.67 -1.13 11.85
N ARG A 68 -1.24 -2.33 11.69
CA ARG A 68 -0.55 -3.61 11.83
C ARG A 68 -1.04 -4.54 10.73
N PHE A 69 -0.21 -5.43 10.22
CA PHE A 69 -0.64 -6.35 9.16
C PHE A 69 -1.81 -7.25 9.56
N VAL A 70 -1.95 -7.60 10.84
CA VAL A 70 -3.12 -8.38 11.31
C VAL A 70 -4.44 -7.64 11.13
N HIS A 71 -4.43 -6.30 11.07
CA HIS A 71 -5.61 -5.47 10.84
C HIS A 71 -6.17 -5.63 9.41
N SER A 72 -5.38 -6.10 8.43
CA SER A 72 -5.90 -6.40 7.09
C SER A 72 -6.96 -7.50 7.12
N GLY A 73 -6.97 -8.33 8.17
CA GLY A 73 -8.01 -9.33 8.39
C GLY A 73 -9.43 -8.75 8.52
N MET A 74 -9.57 -7.48 8.93
CA MET A 74 -10.88 -6.82 9.02
C MET A 74 -11.58 -6.71 7.66
N LEU A 75 -10.82 -6.65 6.58
CA LEU A 75 -11.33 -6.49 5.21
C LEU A 75 -11.68 -7.84 4.56
N ARG A 76 -11.37 -8.97 5.22
CA ARG A 76 -11.58 -10.30 4.65
C ARG A 76 -13.04 -10.67 4.46
N THR A 77 -13.90 -10.15 5.32
CA THR A 77 -15.35 -10.42 5.29
C THR A 77 -16.12 -9.31 4.58
N ASP A 78 -15.45 -8.26 4.09
CA ASP A 78 -16.11 -7.15 3.40
C ASP A 78 -16.25 -7.47 1.90
N GLU A 79 -17.45 -7.89 1.51
CA GLU A 79 -17.75 -8.25 0.12
C GLU A 79 -17.79 -7.04 -0.81
N VAL A 80 -18.14 -5.85 -0.28
CA VAL A 80 -18.24 -4.62 -1.07
C VAL A 80 -16.85 -4.18 -1.51
N ILE A 81 -15.89 -4.17 -0.59
CA ILE A 81 -14.49 -3.84 -0.92
C ILE A 81 -13.90 -4.89 -1.87
N ARG A 82 -14.18 -6.18 -1.64
CA ARG A 82 -13.77 -7.25 -2.55
C ARG A 82 -14.27 -7.01 -3.98
N GLU A 83 -15.53 -6.60 -4.13
CA GLU A 83 -16.14 -6.33 -5.43
C GLU A 83 -15.58 -5.05 -6.08
N ILE A 84 -15.42 -3.97 -5.30
CA ILE A 84 -14.87 -2.69 -5.79
C ILE A 84 -13.51 -2.91 -6.46
N PHE A 85 -12.60 -3.66 -5.83
CA PHE A 85 -11.25 -3.89 -6.35
C PHE A 85 -11.15 -5.12 -7.26
N GLY A 86 -12.18 -5.97 -7.31
CA GLY A 86 -12.23 -7.17 -8.14
C GLY A 86 -11.38 -8.34 -7.63
N TRP A 87 -11.12 -8.42 -6.32
CA TRP A 87 -10.27 -9.45 -5.72
C TRP A 87 -10.96 -10.83 -5.74
N ARG A 88 -10.66 -11.64 -6.76
CA ARG A 88 -11.28 -12.97 -6.94
C ARG A 88 -11.05 -13.93 -5.76
N ARG A 89 -9.88 -13.84 -5.13
CA ARG A 89 -9.51 -14.64 -3.95
C ARG A 89 -9.87 -13.98 -2.62
N GLY A 90 -10.44 -12.77 -2.64
CA GLY A 90 -10.69 -11.96 -1.45
C GLY A 90 -9.43 -11.32 -0.89
N MET A 91 -9.48 -10.90 0.38
CA MET A 91 -8.34 -10.28 1.07
C MET A 91 -7.33 -11.33 1.56
N ALA A 92 -6.06 -11.10 1.26
CA ALA A 92 -4.96 -11.94 1.70
C ALA A 92 -4.77 -11.96 3.22
N SER A 93 -4.15 -13.02 3.73
CA SER A 93 -3.75 -13.11 5.14
C SER A 93 -2.48 -12.30 5.42
N GLN A 94 -2.25 -11.98 6.70
CA GLN A 94 -0.98 -11.38 7.14
C GLN A 94 0.25 -12.21 6.72
N SER A 95 0.16 -13.54 6.77
CA SER A 95 1.25 -14.42 6.35
C SER A 95 1.51 -14.35 4.84
N THR A 96 0.47 -14.20 4.02
CA THR A 96 0.61 -13.98 2.58
C THR A 96 1.26 -12.63 2.27
N PHE A 97 0.85 -11.55 2.95
CA PHE A 97 1.54 -10.26 2.83
C PHE A 97 3.01 -10.35 3.24
N SER A 98 3.32 -11.03 4.35
CA SER A 98 4.70 -11.18 4.80
C SER A 98 5.57 -11.90 3.78
N ARG A 99 5.05 -12.98 3.17
CA ARG A 99 5.74 -13.69 2.09
C ARG A 99 5.91 -12.83 0.84
N PHE A 100 4.95 -11.96 0.54
CA PHE A 100 5.02 -11.06 -0.61
C PHE A 100 6.10 -9.99 -0.43
N PHE A 101 6.07 -9.27 0.69
CA PHE A 101 7.09 -8.26 0.99
C PHE A 101 8.49 -8.86 1.17
N GLY A 102 8.59 -10.10 1.66
CA GLY A 102 9.87 -10.81 1.76
C GLY A 102 10.50 -11.21 0.42
N LYS A 103 9.84 -10.98 -0.73
CA LYS A 103 10.44 -11.18 -2.06
C LYS A 103 11.17 -9.95 -2.57
N PHE A 104 11.00 -8.80 -1.94
CA PHE A 104 11.70 -7.58 -2.30
C PHE A 104 13.04 -7.54 -1.58
N ASP A 105 14.04 -7.01 -2.28
CA ASP A 105 15.29 -6.50 -1.73
C ASP A 105 15.36 -4.98 -1.98
N LEU A 106 16.44 -4.33 -1.54
CA LEU A 106 16.61 -2.89 -1.70
C LEU A 106 16.60 -2.46 -3.18
N ASP A 107 17.29 -3.20 -4.05
CA ASP A 107 17.42 -2.84 -5.48
C ASP A 107 16.08 -2.97 -6.22
N SER A 108 15.40 -4.11 -6.05
CA SER A 108 14.08 -4.33 -6.64
C SER A 108 13.06 -3.34 -6.12
N ASN A 109 13.08 -3.03 -4.81
CA ASN A 109 12.19 -2.03 -4.24
C ASN A 109 12.43 -0.64 -4.83
N ASP A 110 13.69 -0.18 -4.86
CA ASP A 110 14.05 1.14 -5.38
C ASP A 110 13.69 1.26 -6.86
N ARG A 111 14.00 0.25 -7.67
CA ARG A 111 13.65 0.23 -9.10
C ARG A 111 12.14 0.30 -9.33
N ILE A 112 11.36 -0.55 -8.64
CA ILE A 112 9.91 -0.65 -8.81
C ILE A 112 9.24 0.65 -8.42
N PHE A 113 9.49 1.14 -7.20
CA PHE A 113 8.74 2.27 -6.67
C PHE A 113 9.23 3.61 -7.21
N THR A 114 10.52 3.75 -7.56
CA THR A 114 10.99 4.95 -8.27
C THR A 114 10.30 5.08 -9.62
N GLU A 115 10.14 3.98 -10.37
CA GLU A 115 9.45 3.98 -11.65
C GLU A 115 7.98 4.37 -11.52
N VAL A 116 7.27 3.76 -10.56
CA VAL A 116 5.86 4.08 -10.29
C VAL A 116 5.69 5.54 -9.87
N MET A 117 6.56 6.04 -8.98
CA MET A 117 6.51 7.44 -8.54
C MET A 117 6.85 8.41 -9.67
N ARG A 118 7.83 8.09 -10.52
CA ARG A 118 8.16 8.91 -11.69
C ARG A 118 6.93 9.06 -12.61
N LYS A 119 6.31 7.94 -13.00
CA LYS A 119 5.10 7.97 -13.84
C LYS A 119 3.96 8.73 -13.18
N TRP A 120 3.83 8.63 -11.86
CA TRP A 120 2.86 9.41 -11.10
C TRP A 120 3.09 10.92 -11.22
N TRP A 121 4.34 11.37 -11.02
CA TRP A 121 4.70 12.78 -11.12
C TRP A 121 4.54 13.33 -12.54
N GLU A 122 4.85 12.54 -13.58
CA GLU A 122 4.67 12.93 -14.98
C GLU A 122 3.21 13.21 -15.35
N LYS A 123 2.26 12.60 -14.63
CA LYS A 123 0.82 12.81 -14.84
C LYS A 123 0.30 14.07 -14.14
N MET A 124 1.09 14.70 -13.27
CA MET A 124 0.68 15.86 -12.50
C MET A 124 1.18 17.15 -13.17
N ALA A 125 0.26 18.09 -13.45
CA ALA A 125 0.60 19.41 -13.98
C ALA A 125 1.06 20.36 -12.86
N ILE A 126 2.28 20.16 -12.36
CA ILE A 126 2.84 20.97 -11.27
C ILE A 126 3.73 22.06 -11.85
N GLU A 127 3.28 23.31 -11.77
CA GLU A 127 4.03 24.48 -12.27
C GLU A 127 5.08 24.97 -11.26
N LYS A 128 4.82 24.82 -9.96
CA LYS A 128 5.69 25.26 -8.87
C LYS A 128 5.69 24.21 -7.77
N MET A 129 6.87 23.89 -7.26
CA MET A 129 7.06 22.92 -6.19
C MET A 129 8.02 23.46 -5.15
N THR A 130 7.64 23.33 -3.88
CA THR A 130 8.54 23.50 -2.73
C THR A 130 8.89 22.10 -2.23
N ILE A 131 10.17 21.79 -2.13
CA ILE A 131 10.65 20.52 -1.58
C ILE A 131 11.15 20.80 -0.18
N ASP A 132 10.52 20.19 0.81
CA ASP A 132 10.99 20.14 2.19
C ASP A 132 11.59 18.76 2.45
N ILE A 133 12.78 18.72 3.07
CA ILE A 133 13.51 17.48 3.32
C ILE A 133 13.87 17.46 4.80
N ASP A 134 13.21 16.59 5.54
CA ASP A 134 13.46 16.33 6.95
C ASP A 134 13.81 14.86 7.19
N SER A 135 14.69 14.61 8.16
CA SER A 135 15.03 13.24 8.58
C SER A 135 14.06 12.76 9.65
N THR A 136 13.63 11.50 9.59
CA THR A 136 12.81 10.86 10.63
C THR A 136 13.55 9.71 11.28
N VAL A 137 13.58 9.69 12.62
CA VAL A 137 14.20 8.59 13.37
C VAL A 137 13.16 7.53 13.71
N ILE A 138 13.27 6.35 13.09
CA ILE A 138 12.41 5.20 13.39
C ILE A 138 13.14 4.26 14.34
N THR A 139 12.79 4.33 15.63
CA THR A 139 13.36 3.45 16.66
C THR A 139 13.01 1.99 16.35
N ARG A 140 14.01 1.12 16.39
CA ARG A 140 13.83 -0.32 16.16
C ARG A 140 14.01 -1.11 17.45
N PHE A 141 13.14 -2.09 17.63
CA PHE A 141 13.17 -3.02 18.75
C PHE A 141 13.45 -4.41 18.17
N GLY A 142 14.68 -4.90 18.35
CA GLY A 142 15.18 -6.13 17.75
C GLY A 142 16.35 -5.89 16.80
N ASN A 143 16.57 -6.85 15.91
CA ASN A 143 17.70 -6.87 14.98
C ASN A 143 17.19 -6.73 13.53
N GLN A 144 16.40 -5.69 13.26
CA GLN A 144 15.92 -5.43 11.90
C GLN A 144 17.10 -5.05 10.99
N GLU A 145 17.09 -5.58 9.77
CA GLU A 145 18.09 -5.26 8.75
C GLU A 145 18.19 -3.74 8.53
N GLY A 146 19.40 -3.24 8.28
CA GLY A 146 19.67 -1.82 8.05
C GLY A 146 19.65 -0.93 9.31
N ALA A 147 19.14 -1.41 10.44
CA ALA A 147 19.10 -0.62 11.67
C ALA A 147 20.51 -0.38 12.25
N LYS A 148 20.87 0.89 12.46
CA LYS A 148 22.18 1.27 13.02
C LYS A 148 22.01 2.15 14.24
N LYS A 149 23.04 2.17 15.10
CA LYS A 149 23.09 3.09 16.22
C LYS A 149 23.41 4.49 15.67
N GLY A 150 22.54 5.45 15.94
CA GLY A 150 22.70 6.84 15.51
C GLY A 150 21.94 7.80 16.42
N TYR A 151 21.71 9.02 15.94
CA TYR A 151 21.03 10.06 16.71
C TYR A 151 19.56 9.69 16.94
N ASN A 152 19.17 9.45 18.19
CA ASN A 152 17.78 9.19 18.57
C ASN A 152 17.45 9.95 19.86
N PRO A 153 16.75 11.10 19.78
CA PRO A 153 16.50 11.97 20.93
C PRO A 153 15.56 11.36 21.96
N GLN A 154 14.67 10.45 21.54
CA GLN A 154 13.73 9.79 22.43
C GLN A 154 14.32 8.56 23.11
N LYS A 155 15.22 7.85 22.42
CA LYS A 155 15.81 6.57 22.86
C LYS A 155 17.30 6.49 22.53
N HIS A 156 18.10 7.26 23.26
CA HIS A 156 19.55 7.34 23.06
C HIS A 156 20.23 5.97 22.97
N GLY A 157 21.08 5.81 21.96
CA GLY A 157 21.91 4.63 21.76
C GLY A 157 21.18 3.38 21.24
N ARG A 158 19.88 3.46 20.95
CA ARG A 158 19.13 2.38 20.30
C ARG A 158 19.41 2.33 18.80
N GLN A 159 19.35 1.12 18.23
CA GLN A 159 19.31 0.95 16.79
C GLN A 159 18.06 1.61 16.21
N SER A 160 18.25 2.37 15.15
CA SER A 160 17.20 3.13 14.49
C SER A 160 17.44 3.12 12.97
N HIS A 161 16.39 3.39 12.20
CA HIS A 161 16.54 3.88 10.83
C HIS A 161 16.49 5.41 10.87
N HIS A 162 17.31 6.06 10.05
CA HIS A 162 17.47 7.51 9.95
C HIS A 162 17.18 7.94 8.52
#